data_AF-A0A1I8HBE0-F1
#
_entry.id   AF-A0A1I8HBE0-F1
#
_cell.length_a   1.000
_cell.length_b   1.000
_cell.length_c   1.000
_cell.angle_alpha   90.00
_cell.angle_beta   90.00
_cell.angle_gamma   90.00
#
_symmetry.space_group_name_H-M   'P 1'
#
loop_
_entity.id
_entity.type
_entity.pdbx_description
1 polymer ?
#
loop_
_entity_poly.entity_id
_entity_poly.type
_entity_poly.pdbx_seq_one_letter_code
_entity_poly.pdbx_strand_id
1 'polypeptide(L)'
;MAVHSLILIVPLLLLTAAGTASAQCSSSPVPKEVNETSPVGTVIEVLDSSYNQVATPTIDAVYACYFELVNSTLRLKRQFNLENFTSCVDDSTVTPLSPQSIQIGCSGGGVTATFLVRLVDVNEFPPTFEPNVFRVNVSEAIALGTSIIQLNSYVKDKDFSNVRTFNILIVSGSNNDFGMNSGITSGIVTVQRALDYDAGPRQYVMNISAADLAYESTSLPLPLTGYATLIVDVQDADDLSPVFSESSYSLYFMENDTSYLNRSLETSPVLLARDGDIGINQTINYAIESGSKLGNAYQTDKPTSRISVTLCLVTVGDKNDNAPVMSSGVYNVSVAENSLINTYVTAVKASDADLGENATFIFVLNDTTGAFQIDANSGLVTVANPALLDREARSSFTILVWARESLTPEQFASPASQLTVNLIDVNDNAPAFNASSYAFVVSEDALVGTPIGAVFATDGDADVASGNGRIGRYDIVWSGSGVSALVGLNPTTGVLTTKAGLTGASAKLVLQVSAEDAASPVSARLRSTVVVEI
;
A
#
# COMPACT_ATOMS: atom_id res chain seq x y z
N MET A 1 -14.14 54.73 -41.20
CA MET A 1 -15.28 55.57 -40.79
C MET A 1 -14.69 56.82 -40.16
N ALA A 2 -14.44 57.86 -40.93
CA ALA A 2 -15.39 58.94 -41.20
C ALA A 2 -15.88 59.63 -39.91
N VAL A 3 -15.41 60.85 -39.65
CA VAL A 3 -16.21 62.09 -39.53
C VAL A 3 -15.27 63.22 -39.06
N HIS A 4 -15.11 64.23 -39.93
CA HIS A 4 -14.97 65.68 -39.72
C HIS A 4 -14.03 66.18 -38.59
N SER A 5 -13.11 67.11 -38.84
CA SER A 5 -13.46 68.44 -39.37
C SER A 5 -12.34 69.02 -40.23
N LEU A 6 -12.60 69.05 -41.53
CA LEU A 6 -11.98 69.96 -42.47
C LEU A 6 -12.44 71.38 -42.08
N ILE A 7 -11.59 72.19 -41.46
CA ILE A 7 -11.87 73.62 -41.30
C ILE A 7 -11.60 74.28 -42.66
N LEU A 8 -12.63 74.33 -43.48
CA LEU A 8 -12.68 75.09 -44.71
C LEU A 8 -12.86 76.57 -44.34
N ILE A 9 -11.77 77.36 -44.36
CA ILE A 9 -11.85 78.81 -44.16
C ILE A 9 -12.27 79.43 -45.50
N VAL A 10 -13.53 79.85 -45.58
CA VAL A 10 -14.08 80.68 -46.67
C VAL A 10 -13.45 82.09 -46.56
N PRO A 11 -12.74 82.60 -47.57
CA PRO A 11 -12.29 83.98 -47.55
C PRO A 11 -13.48 84.87 -47.92
N LEU A 12 -14.09 85.53 -46.93
CA LEU A 12 -15.09 86.54 -47.21
C LEU A 12 -14.38 87.82 -47.67
N LEU A 13 -14.29 87.97 -48.99
CA LEU A 13 -13.81 89.15 -49.69
C LEU A 13 -14.83 90.29 -49.50
N LEU A 14 -14.48 91.31 -48.70
CA LEU A 14 -15.19 92.59 -48.69
C LEU A 14 -14.30 93.64 -49.38
N LEU A 15 -14.71 94.00 -50.60
CA LEU A 15 -14.18 95.15 -51.33
C LEU A 15 -14.53 96.45 -50.58
N THR A 16 -13.52 97.25 -50.27
CA THR A 16 -13.67 98.71 -50.20
C THR A 16 -12.56 99.39 -51.01
N ALA A 17 -12.95 100.51 -51.61
CA ALA A 17 -12.31 101.21 -52.71
C ALA A 17 -10.84 101.61 -52.51
N ALA A 18 -10.12 101.69 -53.63
CA ALA A 18 -8.78 102.21 -53.74
C ALA A 18 -8.69 103.68 -53.31
N GLY A 19 -7.77 103.97 -52.39
CA GLY A 19 -7.40 105.33 -51.99
C GLY A 19 -6.25 105.29 -50.97
N THR A 20 -5.03 105.58 -51.45
CA THR A 20 -3.82 105.99 -50.71
C THR A 20 -3.30 105.08 -49.59
N ALA A 21 -2.05 104.64 -49.72
CA ALA A 21 -1.34 103.77 -48.78
C ALA A 21 -1.44 104.22 -47.30
N SER A 22 -2.21 103.48 -46.51
CA SER A 22 -2.08 103.40 -45.04
C SER A 22 -2.14 101.93 -44.62
N ALA A 23 -1.15 101.52 -43.82
CA ALA A 23 -0.84 100.17 -43.34
C ALA A 23 -2.03 99.18 -43.22
N GLN A 24 -1.94 98.03 -43.92
CA GLN A 24 -2.85 96.90 -43.73
C GLN A 24 -2.20 95.87 -42.79
N CYS A 25 -2.88 95.53 -41.68
CA CYS A 25 -2.47 94.46 -40.77
C CYS A 25 -2.94 93.09 -41.27
N SER A 26 -2.09 92.06 -41.19
CA SER A 26 -2.37 90.70 -41.65
C SER A 26 -2.67 89.75 -40.47
N SER A 27 -3.76 88.98 -40.55
CA SER A 27 -4.00 87.89 -39.60
C SER A 27 -3.00 86.75 -39.81
N SER A 28 -2.50 86.14 -38.74
CA SER A 28 -1.75 84.88 -38.82
C SER A 28 -2.70 83.69 -38.66
N PRO A 29 -2.93 82.86 -39.70
CA PRO A 29 -3.76 81.67 -39.58
C PRO A 29 -3.04 80.51 -38.88
N VAL A 30 -1.72 80.61 -38.69
CA VAL A 30 -0.92 79.61 -37.98
C VAL A 30 -0.96 79.91 -36.48
N PRO A 31 -1.48 79.00 -35.64
CA PRO A 31 -1.46 79.17 -34.20
C PRO A 31 -0.04 79.27 -33.67
N LYS A 32 0.19 80.23 -32.78
CA LYS A 32 1.41 80.34 -31.98
C LYS A 32 1.22 79.57 -30.68
N GLU A 33 2.21 78.80 -30.30
CA GLU A 33 2.14 77.93 -29.14
C GLU A 33 2.77 78.60 -27.92
N VAL A 34 2.09 78.52 -26.79
CA VAL A 34 2.63 78.86 -25.48
C VAL A 34 2.26 77.74 -24.53
N ASN A 35 3.24 77.22 -23.81
CA ASN A 35 3.02 76.14 -22.86
C ASN A 35 2.83 76.67 -21.44
N GLU A 36 2.22 75.88 -20.57
CA GLU A 36 1.90 76.32 -19.20
C GLU A 36 3.14 76.54 -18.33
N THR A 37 4.25 75.86 -18.66
CA THR A 37 5.55 76.06 -18.00
C THR A 37 6.32 77.28 -18.51
N SER A 38 5.79 77.99 -19.52
CA SER A 38 6.42 79.18 -20.06
C SER A 38 6.57 80.26 -18.98
N PRO A 39 7.75 80.86 -18.82
CA PRO A 39 7.93 81.95 -17.86
C PRO A 39 7.11 83.18 -18.25
N VAL A 40 6.73 83.98 -17.25
CA VAL A 40 6.15 85.30 -17.52
C VAL A 40 7.10 86.13 -18.37
N GLY A 41 6.56 86.75 -19.42
CA GLY A 41 7.31 87.52 -20.41
C GLY A 41 7.69 86.73 -21.67
N THR A 42 7.38 85.43 -21.76
CA THR A 42 7.58 84.64 -22.99
C THR A 42 6.93 85.32 -24.18
N VAL A 43 7.73 85.57 -25.21
CA VAL A 43 7.30 86.21 -26.45
C VAL A 43 6.51 85.20 -27.27
N ILE A 44 5.24 85.54 -27.56
CA ILE A 44 4.34 84.73 -28.37
C ILE A 44 4.41 85.18 -29.83
N GLU A 45 4.39 86.50 -30.06
CA GLU A 45 4.55 87.10 -31.37
C GLU A 45 5.12 88.52 -31.26
N VAL A 46 5.99 88.90 -32.20
CA VAL A 46 6.48 90.27 -32.33
C VAL A 46 5.79 90.92 -33.52
N LEU A 47 5.08 92.02 -33.29
CA LEU A 47 4.41 92.79 -34.34
C LEU A 47 5.43 93.70 -35.02
N ASP A 48 5.47 93.67 -36.35
CA ASP A 48 6.36 94.50 -37.14
C ASP A 48 5.84 95.95 -37.33
N SER A 49 6.57 96.75 -38.10
CA SER A 49 6.23 98.16 -38.36
C SER A 49 4.94 98.36 -39.18
N SER A 50 4.30 97.30 -39.68
CA SER A 50 2.97 97.38 -40.30
C SER A 50 1.84 97.59 -39.27
N TYR A 51 2.13 97.44 -37.98
CA TYR A 51 1.18 97.61 -36.86
C TYR A 51 1.33 98.98 -36.15
N ASN A 52 1.85 100.01 -36.82
CA ASN A 52 2.51 101.19 -36.21
C ASN A 52 1.67 102.18 -35.35
N GLN A 53 0.45 101.82 -34.93
CA GLN A 53 -0.33 102.48 -33.87
C GLN A 53 -1.37 101.48 -33.33
N VAL A 54 -0.97 100.68 -32.34
CA VAL A 54 -1.75 99.53 -31.88
C VAL A 54 -2.81 99.94 -30.85
N ALA A 55 -4.07 99.56 -31.07
CA ALA A 55 -5.10 99.60 -30.04
C ALA A 55 -4.89 98.43 -29.05
N THR A 56 -5.36 98.58 -27.79
CA THR A 56 -5.28 97.49 -26.80
C THR A 56 -5.84 96.19 -27.38
N PRO A 57 -5.12 95.05 -27.24
CA PRO A 57 -5.59 93.79 -27.78
C PRO A 57 -6.95 93.44 -27.17
N THR A 58 -7.90 93.06 -28.01
CA THR A 58 -9.18 92.50 -27.58
C THR A 58 -8.97 91.00 -27.42
N ILE A 59 -8.93 90.58 -26.16
CA ILE A 59 -8.83 89.19 -25.75
C ILE A 59 -10.16 88.85 -25.07
N ASP A 60 -10.67 87.64 -25.29
CA ASP A 60 -11.82 87.16 -24.53
C ASP A 60 -11.55 87.34 -23.03
N ALA A 61 -12.51 87.94 -22.32
CA ALA A 61 -12.40 88.34 -20.92
C ALA A 61 -11.98 87.17 -20.01
N VAL A 62 -12.31 85.94 -20.39
CA VAL A 62 -11.92 84.71 -19.68
C VAL A 62 -10.39 84.52 -19.67
N TYR A 63 -9.66 85.02 -20.68
CA TYR A 63 -8.21 84.81 -20.84
C TYR A 63 -7.38 86.11 -20.77
N ALA A 64 -8.02 87.27 -20.65
CA ALA A 64 -7.39 88.58 -20.76
C ALA A 64 -6.26 88.84 -19.73
N CYS A 65 -6.27 88.15 -18.58
CA CYS A 65 -5.22 88.28 -17.57
C CYS A 65 -3.94 87.50 -17.90
N TYR A 66 -3.96 86.58 -18.87
CA TYR A 66 -2.80 85.76 -19.25
C TYR A 66 -1.93 86.39 -20.32
N PHE A 67 -2.45 87.33 -21.11
CA PHE A 67 -1.72 87.92 -22.23
C PHE A 67 -1.61 89.43 -22.10
N GLU A 68 -0.51 89.98 -22.55
CA GLU A 68 -0.34 91.41 -22.70
C GLU A 68 0.40 91.77 -23.97
N LEU A 69 0.14 92.98 -24.46
CA LEU A 69 0.87 93.56 -25.57
C LEU A 69 1.68 94.76 -25.04
N VAL A 70 3.00 94.62 -25.05
CA VAL A 70 3.93 95.66 -24.56
C VAL A 70 5.00 95.90 -25.61
N ASN A 71 5.21 97.17 -26.01
CA ASN A 71 6.21 97.57 -27.01
C ASN A 71 6.14 96.74 -28.30
N SER A 72 4.94 96.56 -28.86
CA SER A 72 4.68 95.75 -30.07
C SER A 72 4.97 94.25 -29.92
N THR A 73 5.14 93.73 -28.72
CA THR A 73 5.38 92.31 -28.47
C THR A 73 4.23 91.71 -27.66
N LEU A 74 3.53 90.75 -28.26
CA LEU A 74 2.53 89.94 -27.56
C LEU A 74 3.28 88.91 -26.72
N ARG A 75 3.06 88.93 -25.42
CA ARG A 75 3.76 88.08 -24.47
C ARG A 75 2.86 87.55 -23.37
N LEU A 76 3.30 86.48 -22.73
CA LEU A 76 2.64 85.90 -21.57
C LEU A 76 2.76 86.85 -20.37
N LYS A 77 1.63 87.32 -19.84
CA LYS A 77 1.53 88.22 -18.68
C LYS A 77 1.51 87.46 -17.36
N ARG A 78 0.83 86.32 -17.34
CA ARG A 78 0.62 85.48 -16.16
C ARG A 78 0.80 84.03 -16.58
N GLN A 79 1.45 83.24 -15.73
CA GLN A 79 1.46 81.79 -15.91
C GLN A 79 0.06 81.21 -15.75
N PHE A 80 -0.21 80.16 -16.49
CA PHE A 80 -1.41 79.34 -16.35
C PHE A 80 -0.99 77.91 -15.99
N ASN A 81 -1.93 77.13 -15.48
CA ASN A 81 -1.82 75.69 -15.29
C ASN A 81 -3.10 75.10 -15.89
N LEU A 82 -2.97 74.13 -16.78
CA LEU A 82 -4.08 73.60 -17.57
C LEU A 82 -4.89 72.56 -16.79
N GLU A 83 -4.31 71.84 -15.83
CA GLU A 83 -5.07 70.92 -14.95
C GLU A 83 -6.06 71.65 -14.05
N ASN A 84 -5.73 72.90 -13.71
CA ASN A 84 -6.50 73.80 -12.87
C ASN A 84 -6.60 75.21 -13.48
N PHE A 85 -6.99 75.28 -14.76
CA PHE A 85 -7.11 76.54 -15.48
C PHE A 85 -8.28 77.37 -14.94
N THR A 86 -8.03 78.66 -14.66
CA THR A 86 -9.00 79.57 -14.03
C THR A 86 -9.36 80.73 -14.95
N SER A 87 -10.63 81.13 -14.91
CA SER A 87 -11.16 82.27 -15.64
C SER A 87 -10.63 83.59 -15.05
N CYS A 88 -10.18 84.50 -15.91
CA CYS A 88 -9.74 85.84 -15.50
C CYS A 88 -10.88 86.77 -15.03
N VAL A 89 -12.14 86.35 -15.16
CA VAL A 89 -13.32 87.15 -14.79
C VAL A 89 -13.71 86.90 -13.33
N ASP A 90 -13.69 85.63 -12.91
CA ASP A 90 -14.31 85.17 -11.66
C ASP A 90 -13.54 84.04 -10.95
N ASP A 91 -12.33 83.71 -11.42
CA ASP A 91 -11.48 82.62 -10.92
C ASP A 91 -12.15 81.23 -10.96
N SER A 92 -13.26 81.08 -11.70
CA SER A 92 -13.90 79.78 -11.89
C SER A 92 -13.03 78.84 -12.73
N THR A 93 -13.08 77.53 -12.44
CA THR A 93 -12.35 76.55 -13.25
C THR A 93 -13.02 76.38 -14.61
N VAL A 94 -12.26 76.57 -15.69
CA VAL A 94 -12.77 76.51 -17.06
C VAL A 94 -11.86 75.65 -17.92
N THR A 95 -12.43 74.82 -18.79
CA THR A 95 -11.67 74.11 -19.83
C THR A 95 -11.41 75.06 -20.99
N PRO A 96 -10.16 75.46 -21.26
CA PRO A 96 -9.87 76.49 -22.26
C PRO A 96 -10.14 76.00 -23.69
N LEU A 97 -10.76 76.85 -24.51
CA LEU A 97 -10.97 76.60 -25.95
C LEU A 97 -9.69 76.85 -26.78
N SER A 98 -8.84 75.84 -26.98
CA SER A 98 -7.60 75.98 -27.77
C SER A 98 -7.83 75.72 -29.28
N PRO A 99 -7.37 76.59 -30.22
CA PRO A 99 -6.60 77.81 -30.00
C PRO A 99 -7.46 79.06 -29.70
N GLN A 100 -6.96 79.93 -28.82
CA GLN A 100 -7.57 81.20 -28.43
C GLN A 100 -7.36 82.28 -29.50
N SER A 101 -8.39 83.05 -29.82
CA SER A 101 -8.27 84.17 -30.76
C SER A 101 -7.97 85.49 -30.04
N ILE A 102 -6.81 86.07 -30.30
CA ILE A 102 -6.42 87.41 -29.82
C ILE A 102 -6.54 88.38 -30.99
N GLN A 103 -7.38 89.40 -30.85
CA GLN A 103 -7.58 90.41 -31.90
C GLN A 103 -6.84 91.70 -31.57
N ILE A 104 -6.11 92.25 -32.54
CA ILE A 104 -5.30 93.46 -32.39
C ILE A 104 -5.78 94.50 -33.41
N GLY A 105 -6.22 95.66 -32.93
CA GLY A 105 -6.71 96.75 -33.79
C GLY A 105 -5.59 97.63 -34.35
N CYS A 106 -5.71 98.00 -35.63
CA CYS A 106 -4.71 98.81 -36.35
C CYS A 106 -5.23 100.18 -36.77
N SER A 107 -4.32 101.15 -36.92
CA SER A 107 -4.69 102.55 -37.23
C SER A 107 -5.45 102.71 -38.55
N GLY A 108 -6.51 103.53 -38.49
CA GLY A 108 -7.32 103.90 -39.64
C GLY A 108 -8.43 102.89 -39.94
N GLY A 109 -9.60 103.07 -39.33
CA GLY A 109 -10.85 102.54 -39.88
C GLY A 109 -11.31 101.13 -39.44
N GLY A 110 -11.05 100.72 -38.19
CA GLY A 110 -11.73 99.54 -37.61
C GLY A 110 -11.23 98.16 -38.07
N VAL A 111 -10.02 98.09 -38.64
CA VAL A 111 -9.41 96.82 -39.09
C VAL A 111 -8.72 96.12 -37.91
N THR A 112 -9.03 94.83 -37.70
CA THR A 112 -8.43 93.98 -36.65
C THR A 112 -7.69 92.78 -37.24
N ALA A 113 -6.44 92.53 -36.83
CA ALA A 113 -5.73 91.29 -37.09
C ALA A 113 -6.08 90.25 -36.00
N THR A 114 -6.29 88.99 -36.38
CA THR A 114 -6.51 87.89 -35.44
C THR A 114 -5.27 87.00 -35.37
N PHE A 115 -4.81 86.74 -34.16
CA PHE A 115 -3.74 85.81 -33.83
C PHE A 115 -4.33 84.64 -33.07
N LEU A 116 -4.02 83.43 -33.49
CA LEU A 116 -4.41 82.22 -32.78
C LEU A 116 -3.31 81.85 -31.81
N VAL A 117 -3.61 81.74 -30.52
CA VAL A 117 -2.70 81.26 -29.49
C VAL A 117 -3.18 79.90 -29.02
N ARG A 118 -2.42 78.87 -29.35
CA ARG A 118 -2.65 77.51 -28.85
C ARG A 118 -1.98 77.41 -27.48
N LEU A 119 -2.80 77.20 -26.45
CA LEU A 119 -2.30 76.77 -25.14
C LEU A 119 -1.88 75.31 -25.27
N VAL A 120 -0.64 75.02 -24.90
CA VAL A 120 -0.03 73.69 -24.96
C VAL A 120 0.16 73.18 -23.54
N ASP A 121 -0.38 72.00 -23.28
CA ASP A 121 -0.21 71.25 -22.04
C ASP A 121 1.18 70.62 -21.98
N VAL A 122 1.75 70.52 -20.78
CA VAL A 122 3.03 69.88 -20.52
C VAL A 122 2.77 68.68 -19.64
N ASN A 123 3.24 67.51 -20.08
CA ASN A 123 3.20 66.31 -19.24
C ASN A 123 4.03 66.49 -17.95
N GLU A 124 3.34 66.82 -16.86
CA GLU A 124 3.89 67.03 -15.51
C GLU A 124 3.58 65.85 -14.57
N PHE A 125 2.60 65.01 -14.93
CA PHE A 125 2.08 63.95 -14.05
C PHE A 125 2.27 62.55 -14.63
N PRO A 126 3.11 61.69 -14.00
CA PRO A 126 3.22 60.30 -14.43
C PRO A 126 1.88 59.55 -14.27
N PRO A 127 1.69 58.46 -15.03
CA PRO A 127 0.60 57.53 -14.80
C PRO A 127 0.59 57.04 -13.34
N THR A 128 -0.57 57.04 -12.69
CA THR A 128 -0.71 56.65 -11.28
C THR A 128 -1.50 55.35 -11.16
N PHE A 129 -1.08 54.49 -10.24
CA PHE A 129 -1.81 53.27 -9.86
C PHE A 129 -2.56 53.52 -8.55
N GLU A 130 -3.83 53.12 -8.48
CA GLU A 130 -4.62 53.15 -7.25
C GLU A 130 -5.33 51.80 -7.05
N PRO A 131 -4.89 50.99 -6.07
CA PRO A 131 -3.78 51.22 -5.12
C PRO A 131 -2.39 51.16 -5.79
N ASN A 132 -1.35 51.64 -5.11
CA ASN A 132 0.04 51.51 -5.56
C ASN A 132 0.72 50.19 -5.13
N VAL A 133 0.00 49.35 -4.37
CA VAL A 133 0.38 47.98 -4.01
C VAL A 133 -0.79 47.05 -4.27
N PHE A 134 -0.57 46.03 -5.09
CA PHE A 134 -1.51 44.98 -5.40
C PHE A 134 -1.06 43.68 -4.74
N ARG A 135 -2.00 42.88 -4.24
CA ARG A 135 -1.73 41.57 -3.67
C ARG A 135 -2.73 40.54 -4.18
N VAL A 136 -2.26 39.38 -4.59
CA VAL A 136 -3.10 38.27 -5.07
C VAL A 136 -2.55 36.94 -4.59
N ASN A 137 -3.45 36.03 -4.22
CA ASN A 137 -3.11 34.65 -3.88
C ASN A 137 -3.32 33.77 -5.12
N VAL A 138 -2.31 33.01 -5.51
CA VAL A 138 -2.34 32.17 -6.71
C VAL A 138 -1.94 30.75 -6.33
N SER A 139 -2.81 29.76 -6.58
CA SER A 139 -2.46 28.36 -6.38
C SER A 139 -1.38 27.93 -7.36
N GLU A 140 -0.44 27.10 -6.93
CA GLU A 140 0.58 26.56 -7.83
C GLU A 140 0.02 25.65 -8.94
N ALA A 141 -1.13 25.00 -8.66
CA ALA A 141 -1.88 24.20 -9.62
C ALA A 141 -2.61 25.03 -10.70
N ILE A 142 -2.39 26.34 -10.75
CA ILE A 142 -2.99 27.22 -11.75
C ILE A 142 -2.51 26.87 -13.17
N ALA A 143 -3.44 26.85 -14.12
CA ALA A 143 -3.11 26.57 -15.51
C ALA A 143 -2.28 27.71 -16.15
N LEU A 144 -1.36 27.36 -17.04
CA LEU A 144 -0.59 28.33 -17.83
C LEU A 144 -1.51 29.22 -18.68
N GLY A 145 -1.17 30.50 -18.78
CA GLY A 145 -1.95 31.51 -19.49
C GLY A 145 -3.12 32.10 -18.67
N THR A 146 -3.39 31.59 -17.46
CA THR A 146 -4.46 32.12 -16.62
C THR A 146 -4.14 33.55 -16.19
N SER A 147 -5.13 34.43 -16.29
CA SER A 147 -5.05 35.82 -15.82
C SER A 147 -5.26 35.87 -14.30
N ILE A 148 -4.30 36.44 -13.56
CA ILE A 148 -4.34 36.48 -12.09
C ILE A 148 -4.79 37.82 -11.52
N ILE A 149 -4.49 38.92 -12.22
CA ILE A 149 -4.92 40.25 -11.81
C ILE A 149 -4.89 41.21 -13.01
N GLN A 150 -5.81 42.17 -13.02
CA GLN A 150 -5.77 43.33 -13.91
C GLN A 150 -5.28 44.55 -13.13
N LEU A 151 -4.21 45.17 -13.61
CA LEU A 151 -3.62 46.38 -13.06
C LEU A 151 -4.10 47.58 -13.87
N ASN A 152 -4.79 48.50 -13.22
CA ASN A 152 -5.28 49.72 -13.86
C ASN A 152 -4.40 50.90 -13.46
N SER A 153 -4.03 51.72 -14.43
CA SER A 153 -3.43 53.03 -14.19
C SER A 153 -4.33 54.12 -14.76
N TYR A 154 -4.23 55.32 -14.21
CA TYR A 154 -4.89 56.51 -14.74
C TYR A 154 -3.93 57.70 -14.69
N VAL A 155 -4.20 58.70 -15.53
CA VAL A 155 -3.47 59.97 -15.52
C VAL A 155 -4.37 61.03 -14.94
N LYS A 156 -3.81 61.94 -14.15
CA LYS A 156 -4.54 63.09 -13.59
C LYS A 156 -4.63 64.27 -14.56
N ASP A 157 -3.79 64.26 -15.57
CA ASP A 157 -3.81 65.18 -16.70
C ASP A 157 -5.20 65.14 -17.38
N LYS A 158 -5.80 66.32 -17.55
CA LYS A 158 -7.15 66.51 -18.11
C LYS A 158 -7.13 66.67 -19.62
N ASP A 159 -5.97 66.79 -20.23
CA ASP A 159 -5.84 66.91 -21.66
C ASP A 159 -6.09 65.54 -22.35
N PHE A 160 -6.70 65.59 -23.53
CA PHE A 160 -7.00 64.38 -24.30
C PHE A 160 -5.80 63.88 -25.12
N SER A 161 -4.62 64.54 -25.03
CA SER A 161 -3.47 64.27 -25.89
C SER A 161 -2.60 63.11 -25.36
N ASN A 162 -2.63 62.87 -24.04
CA ASN A 162 -1.93 61.77 -23.37
C ASN A 162 -2.79 60.51 -23.11
N VAL A 163 -4.03 60.48 -23.62
CA VAL A 163 -4.98 59.35 -23.46
C VAL A 163 -4.59 58.10 -24.27
N ARG A 164 -3.54 58.15 -25.10
CA ARG A 164 -3.22 57.04 -26.00
C ARG A 164 -1.95 56.29 -25.62
N THR A 165 -2.18 55.21 -24.87
CA THR A 165 -1.37 53.97 -24.78
C THR A 165 -0.30 53.98 -23.72
N PHE A 166 -0.64 53.56 -22.49
CA PHE A 166 0.37 53.21 -21.50
C PHE A 166 1.01 51.87 -21.87
N ASN A 167 2.34 51.81 -21.86
CA ASN A 167 3.03 50.53 -21.86
C ASN A 167 3.18 50.06 -20.41
N ILE A 168 2.19 49.31 -19.93
CA ILE A 168 2.29 48.67 -18.60
C ILE A 168 3.20 47.47 -18.72
N LEU A 169 4.29 47.45 -17.95
CA LEU A 169 5.31 46.42 -17.99
C LEU A 169 5.63 45.91 -16.59
N ILE A 170 6.04 44.64 -16.52
CA ILE A 170 6.74 44.11 -15.34
C ILE A 170 8.22 44.42 -15.52
N VAL A 171 8.78 45.24 -14.63
CA VAL A 171 10.17 45.72 -14.69
C VAL A 171 11.13 44.70 -14.08
N SER A 172 10.70 44.07 -12.98
CA SER A 172 11.52 43.10 -12.25
C SER A 172 10.66 42.22 -11.34
N GLY A 173 11.24 41.12 -10.87
CA GLY A 173 10.65 40.26 -9.83
C GLY A 173 9.75 39.14 -10.34
N SER A 174 9.52 39.00 -11.65
CA SER A 174 8.68 37.92 -12.21
C SER A 174 9.41 36.60 -12.44
N ASN A 175 10.74 36.61 -12.54
CA ASN A 175 11.58 35.44 -12.91
C ASN A 175 11.16 34.73 -14.22
N ASN A 176 10.43 35.42 -15.10
CA ASN A 176 9.75 34.85 -16.28
C ASN A 176 8.57 33.91 -15.97
N ASP A 177 8.16 33.80 -14.71
CA ASP A 177 7.01 32.98 -14.30
C ASP A 177 5.68 33.70 -14.55
N PHE A 178 5.72 35.04 -14.62
CA PHE A 178 4.58 35.89 -14.95
C PHE A 178 4.87 36.76 -16.18
N GLY A 179 3.85 36.90 -17.02
CA GLY A 179 3.85 37.74 -18.21
C GLY A 179 2.76 38.81 -18.15
N MET A 180 2.96 39.88 -18.92
CA MET A 180 2.03 41.01 -18.99
C MET A 180 1.42 41.09 -20.38
N ASN A 181 0.08 41.06 -20.46
CA ASN A 181 -0.64 41.48 -21.64
C ASN A 181 -1.07 42.94 -21.46
N SER A 182 -0.36 43.86 -22.11
CA SER A 182 -0.57 45.29 -21.96
C SER A 182 -1.69 45.80 -22.86
N GLY A 183 -2.64 46.50 -22.25
CA GLY A 183 -3.66 47.31 -22.91
C GLY A 183 -3.40 48.80 -22.70
N ILE A 184 -4.26 49.64 -23.29
CA ILE A 184 -4.06 51.09 -23.35
C ILE A 184 -4.11 51.77 -21.96
N THR A 185 -4.89 51.26 -21.02
CA THR A 185 -5.04 51.77 -19.63
C THR A 185 -4.96 50.69 -18.55
N SER A 186 -4.71 49.45 -18.95
CA SER A 186 -4.75 48.29 -18.06
C SER A 186 -3.78 47.22 -18.53
N GLY A 187 -3.13 46.54 -17.60
CA GLY A 187 -2.27 45.38 -17.87
C GLY A 187 -2.83 44.15 -17.19
N ILE A 188 -2.96 43.04 -17.92
CA ILE A 188 -3.38 41.75 -17.35
C ILE A 188 -2.13 40.92 -17.10
N VAL A 189 -1.91 40.55 -15.84
CA VAL A 189 -0.83 39.64 -15.46
C VAL A 189 -1.30 38.21 -15.64
N THR A 190 -0.50 37.41 -16.32
CA THR A 190 -0.77 36.01 -16.66
C THR A 190 0.35 35.12 -16.16
N VAL A 191 0.02 33.89 -15.81
CA VAL A 191 1.02 32.86 -15.48
C VAL A 191 1.64 32.32 -16.76
N GLN A 192 2.96 32.33 -16.87
CA GLN A 192 3.71 31.92 -18.06
C GLN A 192 4.48 30.61 -17.86
N ARG A 193 4.84 30.30 -16.61
CA ARG A 193 5.49 29.05 -16.23
C ARG A 193 4.77 28.44 -15.04
N ALA A 194 4.90 27.12 -14.90
CA ALA A 194 4.33 26.41 -13.76
C ALA A 194 4.99 26.97 -12.49
N LEU A 195 4.15 27.27 -11.50
CA LEU A 195 4.59 27.64 -10.17
C LEU A 195 4.83 26.36 -9.38
N ASP A 196 5.72 26.43 -8.40
CA ASP A 196 6.09 25.31 -7.53
C ASP A 196 6.35 25.91 -6.14
N TYR A 197 5.39 25.76 -5.23
CA TYR A 197 5.41 26.26 -3.88
C TYR A 197 6.46 25.52 -3.03
N ASP A 198 6.66 24.22 -3.29
CA ASP A 198 7.57 23.35 -2.56
C ASP A 198 9.04 23.65 -2.88
N ALA A 199 9.38 23.81 -4.17
CA ALA A 199 10.70 24.26 -4.62
C ALA A 199 10.89 25.77 -4.42
N GLY A 200 9.80 26.54 -4.43
CA GLY A 200 9.77 27.98 -4.35
C GLY A 200 10.09 28.69 -5.67
N PRO A 201 9.94 30.03 -5.71
CA PRO A 201 9.66 30.91 -4.58
C PRO A 201 8.17 30.99 -4.19
N ARG A 202 7.89 31.10 -2.89
CA ARG A 202 6.52 31.16 -2.32
C ARG A 202 5.86 32.53 -2.41
N GLN A 203 6.64 33.55 -2.76
CA GLN A 203 6.16 34.91 -2.95
C GLN A 203 6.97 35.59 -4.04
N TYR A 204 6.28 36.30 -4.91
CA TYR A 204 6.88 37.18 -5.92
C TYR A 204 6.56 38.62 -5.57
N VAL A 205 7.59 39.46 -5.52
CA VAL A 205 7.44 40.91 -5.36
C VAL A 205 7.88 41.56 -6.67
N MET A 206 6.90 41.90 -7.50
CA MET A 206 7.12 42.46 -8.84
C MET A 206 7.04 43.98 -8.82
N ASN A 207 7.99 44.63 -9.48
CA ASN A 207 7.92 46.06 -9.76
C ASN A 207 7.23 46.28 -11.10
N ILE A 208 6.15 47.05 -11.11
CA ILE A 208 5.32 47.33 -12.27
C ILE A 208 5.53 48.79 -12.66
N SER A 209 5.68 49.07 -13.95
CA SER A 209 5.75 50.44 -14.47
C SER A 209 4.63 50.72 -15.45
N ALA A 210 4.11 51.94 -15.45
CA ALA A 210 3.30 52.50 -16.52
C ALA A 210 4.01 53.77 -17.02
N ALA A 211 4.34 53.81 -18.30
CA ALA A 211 4.90 55.00 -18.95
C ALA A 211 3.87 55.60 -19.90
N ASP A 212 3.73 56.93 -19.86
CA ASP A 212 3.04 57.67 -20.92
C ASP A 212 3.86 57.69 -22.22
N LEU A 213 3.24 58.04 -23.34
CA LEU A 213 3.92 58.18 -24.63
C LEU A 213 4.20 59.64 -24.93
N ALA A 214 5.43 59.94 -25.35
CA ALA A 214 5.79 61.26 -25.85
C ALA A 214 5.06 61.55 -27.17
N TYR A 215 4.31 62.65 -27.22
CA TYR A 215 3.72 63.18 -28.45
C TYR A 215 4.82 63.78 -29.34
N GLU A 216 5.01 63.21 -30.53
CA GLU A 216 5.84 63.66 -31.66
C GLU A 216 7.20 64.38 -31.36
N SER A 217 8.19 63.55 -31.06
CA SER A 217 9.58 63.54 -31.58
C SER A 217 10.55 64.73 -31.50
N THR A 218 10.23 65.99 -31.15
CA THR A 218 11.28 67.04 -31.09
C THR A 218 11.18 68.12 -30.03
N SER A 219 10.18 68.11 -29.15
CA SER A 219 10.16 69.03 -28.00
C SER A 219 9.73 68.31 -26.73
N LEU A 220 10.43 68.61 -25.64
CA LEU A 220 10.07 68.29 -24.26
C LEU A 220 8.55 68.35 -24.04
N PRO A 221 7.98 67.45 -23.23
CA PRO A 221 8.66 66.64 -22.19
C PRO A 221 8.96 65.17 -22.54
N LEU A 222 9.93 64.60 -21.81
CA LEU A 222 10.25 63.17 -21.80
C LEU A 222 9.08 62.35 -21.22
N PRO A 223 8.90 61.09 -21.62
CA PRO A 223 7.84 60.27 -21.04
C PRO A 223 8.06 60.09 -19.54
N LEU A 224 7.00 60.24 -18.74
CA LEU A 224 7.03 60.03 -17.29
C LEU A 224 6.56 58.62 -16.98
N THR A 225 7.16 58.02 -15.94
CA THR A 225 6.88 56.65 -15.53
C THR A 225 6.41 56.60 -14.09
N GLY A 226 5.23 56.02 -13.89
CA GLY A 226 4.73 55.66 -12.56
C GLY A 226 5.03 54.21 -12.23
N TYR A 227 5.14 53.91 -10.93
CA TYR A 227 5.48 52.58 -10.43
C TYR A 227 4.43 52.06 -9.44
N ALA A 228 4.26 50.74 -9.41
CA ALA A 228 3.49 50.01 -8.41
C ALA A 228 4.16 48.69 -8.05
N THR A 229 3.81 48.13 -6.90
CA THR A 229 4.27 46.80 -6.49
C THR A 229 3.14 45.78 -6.62
N LEU A 230 3.40 44.65 -7.27
CA LEU A 230 2.51 43.49 -7.26
C LEU A 230 3.13 42.37 -6.42
N ILE A 231 2.43 41.96 -5.37
CA ILE A 231 2.79 40.84 -4.51
C ILE A 231 1.93 39.64 -4.92
N VAL A 232 2.54 38.57 -5.40
CA VAL A 232 1.86 37.30 -5.65
C VAL A 232 2.27 36.33 -4.55
N ASP A 233 1.31 35.95 -3.71
CA ASP A 233 1.48 34.93 -2.68
C ASP A 233 1.08 33.57 -3.30
N VAL A 234 2.06 32.68 -3.51
CA VAL A 234 1.80 31.34 -4.06
C VAL A 234 1.15 30.49 -2.96
N GLN A 235 0.05 29.83 -3.29
CA GLN A 235 -0.66 28.92 -2.40
C GLN A 235 -0.31 27.48 -2.75
N ASP A 236 0.06 26.74 -1.71
CA ASP A 236 0.30 25.31 -1.70
C ASP A 236 -0.91 24.53 -2.25
N ALA A 237 -0.66 23.58 -3.14
CA ALA A 237 -1.61 22.59 -3.62
C ALA A 237 -1.09 21.18 -3.28
N ASP A 238 -2.01 20.26 -3.01
CA ASP A 238 -1.69 18.85 -2.74
C ASP A 238 -1.36 18.15 -4.06
N ASP A 239 -0.08 18.20 -4.47
CA ASP A 239 0.39 17.76 -5.78
C ASP A 239 1.64 16.86 -5.76
N LEU A 240 2.22 16.60 -4.58
CA LEU A 240 3.16 15.50 -4.32
C LEU A 240 2.45 14.35 -3.60
N SER A 241 2.92 13.12 -3.83
CA SER A 241 2.29 11.93 -3.22
C SER A 241 3.19 11.48 -2.09
N PRO A 242 2.64 11.02 -0.95
CA PRO A 242 3.44 10.55 0.15
C PRO A 242 4.26 9.33 -0.29
N VAL A 243 5.54 9.27 0.11
CA VAL A 243 6.47 8.19 -0.24
C VAL A 243 6.86 7.40 1.01
N PHE A 244 6.73 6.07 0.95
CA PHE A 244 7.23 5.19 2.00
C PHE A 244 8.76 5.21 2.05
N SER A 245 9.32 5.12 3.25
CA SER A 245 10.78 5.06 3.42
C SER A 245 11.36 3.75 2.88
N GLU A 246 10.55 2.69 2.82
CA GLU A 246 10.96 1.36 2.36
C GLU A 246 9.98 0.79 1.34
N SER A 247 10.48 -0.09 0.48
CA SER A 247 9.69 -0.80 -0.53
C SER A 247 8.85 -1.95 0.01
N SER A 248 9.12 -2.38 1.26
CA SER A 248 8.33 -3.39 1.96
C SER A 248 8.52 -3.32 3.47
N TYR A 249 7.51 -3.80 4.19
CA TYR A 249 7.48 -3.91 5.64
C TYR A 249 7.05 -5.32 6.04
N SER A 250 7.38 -5.73 7.26
CA SER A 250 6.95 -7.03 7.80
C SER A 250 6.27 -6.87 9.16
N LEU A 251 5.22 -7.68 9.37
CA LEU A 251 4.58 -7.90 10.66
C LEU A 251 4.70 -9.38 11.02
N TYR A 252 4.97 -9.63 12.29
CA TYR A 252 5.04 -10.98 12.84
C TYR A 252 4.05 -11.10 14.00
N PHE A 253 3.19 -12.10 13.95
CA PHE A 253 2.22 -12.42 14.99
C PHE A 253 2.45 -13.85 15.46
N MET A 254 2.38 -14.10 16.76
CA MET A 254 2.20 -15.47 17.26
C MET A 254 0.71 -15.82 17.17
N GLU A 255 0.36 -17.02 16.70
CA GLU A 255 -1.04 -17.45 16.69
C GLU A 255 -1.63 -17.52 18.11
N ASN A 256 -2.95 -17.37 18.21
CA ASN A 256 -3.70 -17.37 19.47
C ASN A 256 -3.23 -16.35 20.53
N ASP A 257 -2.34 -15.42 20.19
CA ASP A 257 -1.91 -14.33 21.06
C ASP A 257 -2.81 -13.10 20.88
N THR A 258 -3.60 -12.81 21.92
CA THR A 258 -4.51 -11.67 21.95
C THR A 258 -3.86 -10.37 22.42
N SER A 259 -2.58 -10.39 22.81
CA SER A 259 -1.87 -9.20 23.31
C SER A 259 -1.75 -8.08 22.28
N TYR A 260 -1.90 -8.42 21.00
CA TYR A 260 -1.92 -7.46 19.90
C TYR A 260 -3.25 -6.69 19.78
N LEU A 261 -4.33 -7.13 20.44
CA LEU A 261 -5.61 -6.42 20.40
C LEU A 261 -5.51 -5.06 21.10
N ASN A 262 -5.99 -4.00 20.44
CA ASN A 262 -5.99 -2.62 20.94
C ASN A 262 -4.60 -1.99 21.17
N ARG A 263 -3.54 -2.58 20.64
CA ARG A 263 -2.20 -1.98 20.62
C ARG A 263 -1.86 -1.50 19.21
N SER A 264 -1.07 -0.43 19.11
CA SER A 264 -0.45 -0.04 17.85
C SER A 264 0.44 -1.17 17.34
N LEU A 265 0.21 -1.58 16.09
CA LEU A 265 1.04 -2.59 15.43
C LEU A 265 2.41 -2.01 15.10
N GLU A 266 3.46 -2.75 15.42
CA GLU A 266 4.85 -2.36 15.18
C GLU A 266 5.40 -3.17 14.01
N THR A 267 5.70 -2.51 12.89
CA THR A 267 6.32 -3.13 11.73
C THR A 267 7.84 -3.21 11.88
N SER A 268 8.46 -4.14 11.15
CA SER A 268 9.90 -4.17 10.93
C SER A 268 10.22 -3.94 9.45
N PRO A 269 10.95 -2.87 9.09
CA PRO A 269 11.34 -1.73 9.94
C PRO A 269 10.12 -0.85 10.32
N VAL A 270 10.32 0.18 11.15
CA VAL A 270 9.25 1.09 11.58
C VAL A 270 8.57 1.74 10.37
N LEU A 271 7.24 1.72 10.34
CA LEU A 271 6.43 2.29 9.26
C LEU A 271 6.61 3.81 9.26
N LEU A 272 7.35 4.31 8.27
CA LEU A 272 7.66 5.73 8.12
C LEU A 272 7.46 6.15 6.68
N ALA A 273 6.81 7.28 6.49
CA ALA A 273 6.67 7.92 5.20
C ALA A 273 6.88 9.42 5.30
N ARG A 274 7.14 10.01 4.13
CA ARG A 274 7.37 11.44 3.98
C ARG A 274 6.51 11.96 2.86
N ASP A 275 5.97 13.15 3.08
CA ASP A 275 5.28 13.92 2.07
C ASP A 275 6.19 15.08 1.66
N GLY A 276 6.18 15.36 0.37
CA GLY A 276 6.93 16.48 -0.21
C GLY A 276 6.24 17.82 0.04
N ASP A 277 4.91 17.81 0.15
CA ASP A 277 4.10 19.02 0.33
C ASP A 277 4.43 19.73 1.66
N ILE A 278 4.39 21.07 1.65
CA ILE A 278 4.71 21.90 2.82
C ILE A 278 3.47 22.54 3.43
N GLY A 279 3.15 22.21 4.68
CA GLY A 279 2.12 22.90 5.47
C GLY A 279 0.99 21.97 5.84
N ILE A 280 -0.27 22.39 5.62
CA ILE A 280 -1.44 21.59 5.98
C ILE A 280 -1.56 20.30 5.16
N ASN A 281 -0.96 20.28 3.97
CA ASN A 281 -0.94 19.13 3.06
C ASN A 281 0.10 18.06 3.46
N GLN A 282 1.06 18.36 4.35
CA GLN A 282 2.06 17.40 4.85
C GLN A 282 1.50 16.28 5.77
N THR A 283 0.19 16.26 6.04
CA THR A 283 -0.38 15.35 7.05
C THR A 283 -0.66 13.96 6.46
N ILE A 284 0.20 13.00 6.78
CA ILE A 284 0.08 11.61 6.32
C ILE A 284 -0.77 10.77 7.28
N ASN A 285 -1.72 10.01 6.73
CA ASN A 285 -2.42 8.94 7.44
C ASN A 285 -2.08 7.57 6.85
N TYR A 286 -2.02 6.55 7.71
CA TYR A 286 -1.71 5.17 7.32
C TYR A 286 -2.97 4.30 7.44
N ALA A 287 -3.18 3.38 6.49
CA ALA A 287 -4.27 2.40 6.54
C ALA A 287 -3.87 1.05 5.94
N ILE A 288 -4.38 -0.04 6.52
CA ILE A 288 -4.28 -1.41 5.98
C ILE A 288 -5.69 -1.80 5.51
N GLU A 289 -5.87 -2.00 4.20
CA GLU A 289 -7.20 -2.21 3.60
C GLU A 289 -7.58 -3.71 3.51
N SER A 290 -6.63 -4.59 3.21
CA SER A 290 -6.89 -6.03 3.03
C SER A 290 -5.72 -6.90 3.48
N GLY A 291 -6.00 -7.95 4.27
CA GLY A 291 -5.03 -8.95 4.70
C GLY A 291 -5.31 -10.32 4.09
N SER A 292 -4.43 -10.76 3.19
CA SER A 292 -4.15 -12.18 2.94
C SER A 292 -2.68 -12.45 3.29
N LYS A 293 -2.14 -13.67 3.14
CA LYS A 293 -0.70 -13.97 3.33
C LYS A 293 0.25 -13.02 2.55
N LEU A 294 -0.28 -12.21 1.64
CA LEU A 294 0.36 -11.06 1.02
C LEU A 294 -0.53 -9.83 1.27
N GLY A 295 -0.17 -8.97 2.22
CA GLY A 295 -0.89 -7.73 2.53
C GLY A 295 -0.28 -6.54 1.78
N ASN A 296 -1.11 -5.64 1.26
CA ASN A 296 -0.66 -4.35 0.76
C ASN A 296 -0.92 -3.30 1.85
N ALA A 297 0.05 -2.44 2.13
CA ALA A 297 -0.10 -1.28 3.02
C ALA A 297 -0.25 0.00 2.19
N TYR A 298 -1.14 0.89 2.63
CA TYR A 298 -1.46 2.13 1.94
C TYR A 298 -1.27 3.33 2.87
N GLN A 299 -0.96 4.47 2.27
CA GLN A 299 -0.97 5.75 2.96
C GLN A 299 -1.67 6.79 2.11
N THR A 300 -2.41 7.67 2.77
CA THR A 300 -3.21 8.73 2.17
C THR A 300 -2.88 10.05 2.84
N ASP A 301 -2.55 11.07 2.06
CA ASP A 301 -2.65 12.46 2.51
C ASP A 301 -4.14 12.89 2.57
N LYS A 302 -4.39 13.97 3.30
CA LYS A 302 -5.62 14.77 3.17
C LYS A 302 -5.17 16.19 2.81
N PRO A 303 -5.88 16.91 1.91
CA PRO A 303 -7.31 16.78 1.61
C PRO A 303 -7.69 16.22 0.22
N THR A 304 -6.76 15.92 -0.71
CA THR A 304 -7.11 15.44 -2.06
C THR A 304 -6.84 13.96 -2.35
N SER A 305 -6.54 13.16 -1.32
CA SER A 305 -6.54 11.69 -1.37
C SER A 305 -5.57 11.12 -2.41
N ARG A 306 -4.32 11.60 -2.43
CA ARG A 306 -3.27 10.90 -3.16
C ARG A 306 -2.81 9.74 -2.31
N ILE A 307 -2.52 8.62 -2.98
CA ILE A 307 -2.29 7.34 -2.33
C ILE A 307 -0.98 6.76 -2.83
N SER A 308 -0.17 6.27 -1.89
CA SER A 308 0.97 5.41 -2.19
C SER A 308 0.77 4.04 -1.55
N VAL A 309 1.33 3.02 -2.19
CA VAL A 309 1.15 1.61 -1.84
C VAL A 309 2.51 0.94 -1.69
N THR A 310 2.68 0.16 -0.64
CA THR A 310 3.86 -0.67 -0.38
C THR A 310 3.45 -2.07 0.06
N LEU A 311 4.37 -3.03 0.00
CA LEU A 311 4.08 -4.41 0.44
C LEU A 311 4.22 -4.51 1.97
N CYS A 312 3.26 -5.14 2.63
CA CYS A 312 3.38 -5.54 4.03
C CYS A 312 3.21 -7.06 4.17
N LEU A 313 4.33 -7.75 4.39
CA LEU A 313 4.33 -9.18 4.61
C LEU A 313 3.87 -9.50 6.03
N VAL A 314 2.79 -10.26 6.16
CA VAL A 314 2.28 -10.72 7.44
C VAL A 314 2.65 -12.18 7.62
N THR A 315 3.47 -12.46 8.62
CA THR A 315 3.86 -13.81 9.01
C THR A 315 3.22 -14.17 10.33
N VAL A 316 2.54 -15.32 10.37
CA VAL A 316 2.01 -15.90 11.61
C VAL A 316 2.94 -17.04 12.02
N GLY A 317 3.49 -16.95 13.23
CA GLY A 317 4.24 -18.00 13.89
C GLY A 317 3.30 -19.04 14.49
N ASP A 318 3.74 -20.29 14.41
CA ASP A 318 3.08 -21.45 15.00
C ASP A 318 3.48 -21.56 16.48
N LYS A 319 2.47 -21.67 17.34
CA LYS A 319 2.65 -21.88 18.77
C LYS A 319 2.31 -23.33 19.03
N ASN A 320 3.20 -24.04 19.71
CA ASN A 320 2.93 -25.38 20.18
C ASN A 320 1.75 -25.37 21.18
N ASP A 321 0.56 -25.70 20.69
CA ASP A 321 -0.68 -25.72 21.46
C ASP A 321 -1.59 -26.91 21.15
N ASN A 322 -1.20 -27.80 20.24
CA ASN A 322 -1.87 -29.05 19.97
C ASN A 322 -1.00 -30.22 20.43
N ALA A 323 -1.52 -31.05 21.34
CA ALA A 323 -0.85 -32.30 21.67
C ALA A 323 -1.06 -33.35 20.55
N PRO A 324 -0.14 -34.32 20.37
CA PRO A 324 -0.33 -35.41 19.45
C PRO A 324 -1.61 -36.21 19.76
N VAL A 325 -2.27 -36.75 18.73
CA VAL A 325 -3.49 -37.54 18.87
C VAL A 325 -3.34 -38.90 18.20
N MET A 326 -3.58 -39.99 18.94
CA MET A 326 -3.57 -41.34 18.39
C MET A 326 -4.73 -41.54 17.41
N SER A 327 -4.48 -42.21 16.28
CA SER A 327 -5.51 -42.47 15.26
C SER A 327 -6.56 -43.50 15.69
N SER A 328 -6.27 -44.31 16.71
CA SER A 328 -7.22 -45.25 17.33
C SER A 328 -6.98 -45.36 18.82
N GLY A 329 -8.04 -45.48 19.61
CA GLY A 329 -7.97 -45.74 21.06
C GLY A 329 -7.70 -47.20 21.42
N VAL A 330 -7.94 -48.14 20.49
CA VAL A 330 -7.73 -49.58 20.71
C VAL A 330 -7.12 -50.21 19.47
N TYR A 331 -6.13 -51.08 19.68
CA TYR A 331 -5.50 -51.94 18.68
C TYR A 331 -5.62 -53.39 19.15
N ASN A 332 -6.20 -54.26 18.32
CA ASN A 332 -6.34 -55.67 18.63
C ASN A 332 -5.70 -56.49 17.51
N VAL A 333 -4.66 -57.25 17.85
CA VAL A 333 -3.85 -58.01 16.88
C VAL A 333 -3.52 -59.39 17.43
N SER A 334 -3.07 -60.26 16.55
CA SER A 334 -2.66 -61.62 16.92
C SER A 334 -1.29 -61.94 16.33
N VAL A 335 -0.47 -62.67 17.09
CA VAL A 335 0.87 -63.09 16.71
C VAL A 335 1.09 -64.54 17.15
N ALA A 336 1.77 -65.35 16.34
CA ALA A 336 2.08 -66.73 16.74
C ALA A 336 3.09 -66.74 17.89
N GLU A 337 2.95 -67.66 18.83
CA GLU A 337 3.85 -67.73 19.98
C GLU A 337 5.30 -68.05 19.60
N ASN A 338 5.51 -68.85 18.54
CA ASN A 338 6.83 -69.15 18.00
C ASN A 338 7.46 -68.01 17.16
N SER A 339 6.90 -66.80 17.20
CA SER A 339 7.36 -65.67 16.38
C SER A 339 8.77 -65.22 16.75
N LEU A 340 9.62 -65.05 15.75
CA LEU A 340 11.02 -64.65 15.93
C LEU A 340 11.14 -63.18 16.38
N ILE A 341 12.31 -62.82 16.90
CA ILE A 341 12.64 -61.44 17.23
C ILE A 341 12.49 -60.55 15.98
N ASN A 342 11.99 -59.33 16.17
CA ASN A 342 11.65 -58.37 15.12
C ASN A 342 10.49 -58.78 14.19
N THR A 343 9.73 -59.84 14.52
CA THR A 343 8.48 -60.14 13.80
C THR A 343 7.51 -58.97 13.94
N TYR A 344 6.90 -58.58 12.82
CA TYR A 344 5.89 -57.53 12.76
C TYR A 344 4.65 -57.92 13.57
N VAL A 345 4.21 -57.03 14.46
CA VAL A 345 2.98 -57.20 15.25
C VAL A 345 1.91 -56.23 14.78
N THR A 346 2.21 -54.94 14.76
CA THR A 346 1.30 -53.90 14.27
C THR A 346 2.05 -52.59 14.01
N ALA A 347 1.37 -51.59 13.46
CA ALA A 347 1.88 -50.22 13.39
C ALA A 347 0.82 -49.26 13.93
N VAL A 348 1.19 -48.50 14.95
CA VAL A 348 0.33 -47.44 15.50
C VAL A 348 0.51 -46.14 14.73
N LYS A 349 -0.50 -45.28 14.75
CA LYS A 349 -0.47 -43.98 14.09
C LYS A 349 -0.96 -42.89 15.03
N ALA A 350 -0.38 -41.71 14.86
CA ALA A 350 -0.79 -40.47 15.51
C ALA A 350 -0.58 -39.29 14.56
N SER A 351 -1.19 -38.16 14.88
CA SER A 351 -1.04 -36.90 14.16
C SER A 351 -1.02 -35.75 15.16
N ASP A 352 -0.23 -34.73 14.85
CA ASP A 352 -0.20 -33.44 15.53
C ASP A 352 -0.67 -32.35 14.56
N ALA A 353 -1.43 -31.37 15.05
CA ALA A 353 -2.03 -30.32 14.24
C ALA A 353 -1.13 -29.08 14.10
N ASP A 354 -0.05 -28.99 14.89
CA ASP A 354 0.93 -27.90 14.83
C ASP A 354 1.78 -27.97 13.54
N LEU A 355 2.71 -27.03 13.36
CA LEU A 355 3.57 -26.95 12.17
C LEU A 355 5.06 -27.13 12.52
N GLY A 356 5.81 -27.74 11.59
CA GLY A 356 7.26 -27.84 11.70
C GLY A 356 7.72 -28.67 12.90
N GLU A 357 8.62 -28.11 13.72
CA GLU A 357 9.17 -28.80 14.90
C GLU A 357 8.13 -29.00 16.01
N ASN A 358 7.11 -28.14 16.09
CA ASN A 358 6.05 -28.26 17.10
C ASN A 358 5.22 -29.55 16.87
N ALA A 359 5.01 -29.96 15.62
CA ALA A 359 4.32 -31.22 15.30
C ALA A 359 5.20 -32.49 15.41
N THR A 360 6.42 -32.38 15.95
CA THR A 360 7.36 -33.51 16.01
C THR A 360 7.21 -34.30 17.31
N PHE A 361 6.72 -35.54 17.19
CA PHE A 361 6.49 -36.45 18.31
C PHE A 361 7.15 -37.82 18.10
N ILE A 362 7.21 -38.58 19.19
CA ILE A 362 7.64 -39.98 19.23
C ILE A 362 6.57 -40.87 19.84
N PHE A 363 6.57 -42.14 19.46
CA PHE A 363 5.74 -43.17 20.07
C PHE A 363 6.43 -43.81 21.27
N VAL A 364 5.65 -44.10 22.30
CA VAL A 364 6.09 -44.75 23.52
C VAL A 364 5.20 -45.97 23.77
N LEU A 365 5.83 -47.12 23.98
CA LEU A 365 5.19 -48.39 24.32
C LEU A 365 5.53 -48.74 25.75
N ASN A 366 4.51 -48.86 26.61
CA ASN A 366 4.68 -49.22 28.02
C ASN A 366 4.42 -50.71 28.24
N ASP A 367 5.31 -51.53 27.69
CA ASP A 367 5.29 -52.96 27.91
C ASP A 367 6.16 -53.33 29.13
N THR A 368 5.52 -53.57 30.27
CA THR A 368 6.22 -53.98 31.50
C THR A 368 6.82 -55.38 31.42
N THR A 369 6.45 -56.18 30.42
CA THR A 369 6.96 -57.54 30.23
C THR A 369 8.24 -57.57 29.41
N GLY A 370 8.42 -56.60 28.51
CA GLY A 370 9.50 -56.57 27.52
C GLY A 370 9.35 -57.61 26.41
N ALA A 371 8.15 -58.15 26.19
CA ALA A 371 7.86 -59.07 25.09
C ALA A 371 7.86 -58.35 23.74
N PHE A 372 7.52 -57.07 23.73
CA PHE A 372 7.40 -56.23 22.54
C PHE A 372 8.22 -54.95 22.64
N GLN A 373 8.55 -54.38 21.49
CA GLN A 373 9.23 -53.09 21.36
C GLN A 373 8.56 -52.27 20.26
N ILE A 374 8.74 -50.94 20.33
CA ILE A 374 8.26 -50.00 19.33
C ILE A 374 9.42 -49.18 18.75
N ASP A 375 9.40 -48.95 17.45
CA ASP A 375 10.23 -47.91 16.85
C ASP A 375 9.59 -46.53 17.11
N ALA A 376 10.32 -45.67 17.82
CA ALA A 376 9.81 -44.41 18.33
C ALA A 376 9.35 -43.43 17.22
N ASN A 377 9.90 -43.54 16.00
CA ASN A 377 9.60 -42.60 14.91
C ASN A 377 8.49 -43.10 13.98
N SER A 378 8.44 -44.41 13.72
CA SER A 378 7.49 -45.02 12.78
C SER A 378 6.25 -45.61 13.44
N GLY A 379 6.28 -45.83 14.76
CA GLY A 379 5.19 -46.49 15.48
C GLY A 379 5.10 -48.00 15.20
N LEU A 380 6.15 -48.59 14.60
CA LEU A 380 6.21 -50.01 14.28
C LEU A 380 6.43 -50.84 15.55
N VAL A 381 5.46 -51.70 15.88
CA VAL A 381 5.55 -52.62 17.01
C VAL A 381 6.03 -53.99 16.52
N THR A 382 7.07 -54.51 17.17
CA THR A 382 7.66 -55.81 16.86
C THR A 382 7.92 -56.65 18.11
N VAL A 383 8.14 -57.94 17.93
CA VAL A 383 8.56 -58.86 19.00
C VAL A 383 9.98 -58.48 19.46
N ALA A 384 10.13 -58.20 20.75
CA ALA A 384 11.42 -57.91 21.39
C ALA A 384 12.06 -59.17 21.97
N ASN A 385 11.27 -60.02 22.62
CA ASN A 385 11.75 -61.25 23.25
C ASN A 385 10.81 -62.44 22.96
N PRO A 386 11.13 -63.27 21.96
CA PRO A 386 10.35 -64.46 21.62
C PRO A 386 10.15 -65.44 22.77
N ALA A 387 11.09 -65.53 23.71
CA ALA A 387 10.99 -66.47 24.84
C ALA A 387 9.88 -66.11 25.84
N LEU A 388 9.27 -64.93 25.71
CA LEU A 388 8.11 -64.52 26.51
C LEU A 388 6.78 -64.79 25.79
N LEU A 389 6.82 -65.23 24.53
CA LEU A 389 5.65 -65.59 23.75
C LEU A 389 5.41 -67.10 23.90
N ASP A 390 4.74 -67.45 24.99
CA ASP A 390 4.31 -68.81 25.31
C ASP A 390 2.82 -68.69 25.68
N ARG A 391 1.96 -69.24 24.83
CA ARG A 391 0.50 -69.08 24.92
C ARG A 391 -0.06 -69.87 26.11
N GLU A 392 0.57 -70.99 26.44
CA GLU A 392 0.30 -71.91 27.55
C GLU A 392 0.58 -71.19 28.87
N ALA A 393 1.64 -70.40 28.92
CA ALA A 393 1.93 -69.52 30.05
C ALA A 393 1.05 -68.26 30.06
N ARG A 394 0.82 -67.62 28.91
CA ARG A 394 0.07 -66.37 28.79
C ARG A 394 -0.55 -66.19 27.40
N SER A 395 -1.88 -66.26 27.34
CA SER A 395 -2.62 -66.16 26.07
C SER A 395 -2.70 -64.76 25.45
N SER A 396 -2.44 -63.68 26.21
CA SER A 396 -2.51 -62.30 25.67
C SER A 396 -1.74 -61.26 26.49
N PHE A 397 -1.36 -60.18 25.82
CA PHE A 397 -0.73 -59.00 26.39
C PHE A 397 -1.64 -57.79 26.22
N THR A 398 -1.76 -56.97 27.26
CA THR A 398 -2.44 -55.68 27.21
C THR A 398 -1.43 -54.62 27.56
N ILE A 399 -1.14 -53.74 26.60
CA ILE A 399 -0.04 -52.79 26.63
C ILE A 399 -0.62 -51.41 26.35
N LEU A 400 -0.10 -50.37 27.03
CA LEU A 400 -0.47 -48.99 26.73
C LEU A 400 0.54 -48.38 25.75
N VAL A 401 0.03 -47.67 24.75
CA VAL A 401 0.82 -46.97 23.74
C VAL A 401 0.31 -45.55 23.56
N TRP A 402 1.22 -44.57 23.50
CA TRP A 402 0.87 -43.17 23.27
C TRP A 402 1.94 -42.48 22.43
N ALA A 403 1.62 -41.27 21.96
CA ALA A 403 2.54 -40.37 21.31
C ALA A 403 2.84 -39.21 22.27
N ARG A 404 4.06 -38.70 22.27
CA ARG A 404 4.43 -37.50 23.01
C ARG A 404 5.43 -36.68 22.22
N GLU A 405 5.43 -35.38 22.45
CA GLU A 405 6.45 -34.50 21.89
C GLU A 405 7.86 -34.83 22.36
N SER A 406 8.83 -34.63 21.47
CA SER A 406 10.23 -35.00 21.73
C SER A 406 10.93 -34.03 22.68
N LEU A 407 10.55 -32.75 22.66
CA LEU A 407 11.23 -31.67 23.37
C LEU A 407 10.59 -31.35 24.74
N THR A 408 9.34 -31.76 24.95
CA THR A 408 8.45 -31.33 26.05
C THR A 408 7.67 -32.52 26.62
N PRO A 409 8.35 -33.51 27.23
CA PRO A 409 7.83 -34.86 27.37
C PRO A 409 6.63 -35.05 28.31
N GLU A 410 6.36 -34.09 29.20
CA GLU A 410 5.30 -34.17 30.21
C GLU A 410 4.08 -33.28 29.88
N GLN A 411 4.21 -32.33 28.96
CA GLN A 411 3.19 -31.30 28.75
C GLN A 411 2.25 -31.62 27.58
N PHE A 412 2.73 -32.36 26.57
CA PHE A 412 2.00 -32.68 25.35
C PHE A 412 2.13 -34.17 25.02
N ALA A 413 1.46 -34.99 25.82
CA ALA A 413 1.30 -36.42 25.56
C ALA A 413 -0.15 -36.72 25.16
N SER A 414 -0.32 -37.61 24.17
CA SER A 414 -1.62 -38.10 23.80
C SER A 414 -2.22 -38.98 24.91
N PRO A 415 -3.56 -39.10 24.98
CA PRO A 415 -4.18 -40.14 25.78
C PRO A 415 -3.67 -41.53 25.36
N ALA A 416 -3.40 -42.39 26.33
CA ALA A 416 -2.93 -43.74 26.04
C ALA A 416 -4.00 -44.58 25.33
N SER A 417 -3.59 -45.23 24.24
CA SER A 417 -4.35 -46.26 23.54
C SER A 417 -4.03 -47.64 24.09
N GLN A 418 -5.00 -48.54 24.08
CA GLN A 418 -4.81 -49.94 24.47
C GLN A 418 -4.40 -50.79 23.27
N LEU A 419 -3.25 -51.46 23.37
CA LEU A 419 -2.80 -52.51 22.44
C LEU A 419 -3.00 -53.87 23.09
N THR A 420 -3.90 -54.67 22.53
CA THR A 420 -4.10 -56.08 22.90
C THR A 420 -3.46 -56.97 21.85
N VAL A 421 -2.49 -57.78 22.28
CA VAL A 421 -1.80 -58.77 21.44
C VAL A 421 -2.20 -60.16 21.92
N ASN A 422 -2.92 -60.90 21.08
CA ASN A 422 -3.34 -62.28 21.37
C ASN A 422 -2.31 -63.25 20.80
N LEU A 423 -1.93 -64.26 21.56
CA LEU A 423 -1.05 -65.32 21.07
C LEU A 423 -1.85 -66.38 20.32
N ILE A 424 -1.40 -66.71 19.12
CA ILE A 424 -1.91 -67.82 18.31
C ILE A 424 -1.11 -69.06 18.69
N ASP A 425 -1.85 -70.13 19.01
CA ASP A 425 -1.33 -71.44 19.38
C ASP A 425 -0.51 -72.07 18.25
N VAL A 426 0.63 -72.63 18.60
CA VAL A 426 1.51 -73.40 17.74
C VAL A 426 1.73 -74.76 18.40
N ASN A 427 1.71 -75.82 17.58
CA ASN A 427 1.93 -77.18 18.05
C ASN A 427 3.39 -77.41 18.50
N ASP A 428 3.77 -76.96 19.69
CA ASP A 428 5.14 -77.02 20.22
C ASP A 428 5.26 -77.88 21.49
N ASN A 429 4.14 -78.29 22.08
CA ASN A 429 4.09 -79.40 23.02
C ASN A 429 3.83 -80.71 22.28
N ALA A 430 4.38 -81.80 22.82
CA ALA A 430 4.15 -83.14 22.28
C ALA A 430 3.36 -83.95 23.30
N PRO A 431 2.56 -84.94 22.87
CA PRO A 431 1.76 -85.73 23.79
C PRO A 431 2.60 -86.41 24.86
N ALA A 432 2.19 -86.27 26.13
CA ALA A 432 2.83 -86.87 27.28
C ALA A 432 1.95 -87.93 27.93
N PHE A 433 2.49 -89.15 28.10
CA PHE A 433 1.81 -90.19 28.86
C PHE A 433 1.78 -89.87 30.35
N ASN A 434 0.65 -90.16 31.01
CA ASN A 434 0.47 -89.93 32.45
C ASN A 434 1.38 -90.81 33.33
N ALA A 435 1.95 -91.88 32.77
CA ALA A 435 2.88 -92.77 33.46
C ALA A 435 4.03 -93.20 32.53
N SER A 436 5.24 -93.33 33.10
CA SER A 436 6.43 -93.85 32.41
C SER A 436 6.36 -95.36 32.13
N SER A 437 5.56 -96.08 32.93
CA SER A 437 5.19 -97.47 32.67
C SER A 437 3.79 -97.79 33.17
N TYR A 438 3.06 -98.59 32.40
CA TYR A 438 1.78 -99.16 32.78
C TYR A 438 1.93 -100.66 33.04
N ALA A 439 1.36 -101.15 34.13
CA ALA A 439 1.31 -102.57 34.46
C ALA A 439 -0.14 -103.03 34.49
N PHE A 440 -0.44 -104.08 33.72
CA PHE A 440 -1.75 -104.71 33.67
C PHE A 440 -1.62 -106.20 33.93
N VAL A 441 -2.71 -106.82 34.37
CA VAL A 441 -2.81 -108.27 34.57
C VAL A 441 -3.99 -108.77 33.74
N VAL A 442 -3.79 -109.86 33.03
CA VAL A 442 -4.84 -110.52 32.23
C VAL A 442 -4.74 -112.02 32.47
N SER A 443 -5.85 -112.72 32.58
CA SER A 443 -5.81 -114.19 32.71
C SER A 443 -5.35 -114.85 31.41
N GLU A 444 -4.55 -115.93 31.49
CA GLU A 444 -4.23 -116.76 30.32
C GLU A 444 -5.46 -117.33 29.59
N ASP A 445 -6.58 -117.48 30.31
CA ASP A 445 -7.87 -117.96 29.79
C ASP A 445 -8.73 -116.82 29.19
N ALA A 446 -8.20 -115.59 29.14
CA ALA A 446 -8.93 -114.44 28.60
C ALA A 446 -9.32 -114.68 27.14
N LEU A 447 -10.60 -114.47 26.83
CA LEU A 447 -11.13 -114.57 25.47
C LEU A 447 -10.52 -113.49 24.57
N VAL A 448 -10.49 -113.75 23.26
CA VAL A 448 -10.10 -112.73 22.26
C VAL A 448 -11.04 -111.53 22.35
N GLY A 449 -10.47 -110.32 22.37
CA GLY A 449 -11.19 -109.05 22.52
C GLY A 449 -11.34 -108.59 23.97
N THR A 450 -10.81 -109.32 24.96
CA THR A 450 -10.85 -108.91 26.38
C THR A 450 -10.03 -107.63 26.58
N PRO A 451 -10.60 -106.58 27.20
CA PRO A 451 -9.86 -105.37 27.54
C PRO A 451 -8.90 -105.65 28.70
N ILE A 452 -7.62 -105.32 28.50
CA ILE A 452 -6.54 -105.54 29.47
C ILE A 452 -6.33 -104.29 30.33
N GLY A 453 -6.40 -103.11 29.73
CA GLY A 453 -6.15 -101.82 30.37
C GLY A 453 -6.10 -100.69 29.34
N ALA A 454 -5.90 -99.45 29.78
CA ALA A 454 -5.79 -98.30 28.88
C ALA A 454 -4.59 -97.42 29.25
N VAL A 455 -3.93 -96.88 28.23
CA VAL A 455 -2.91 -95.85 28.38
C VAL A 455 -3.52 -94.48 28.12
N PHE A 456 -3.05 -93.46 28.84
CA PHE A 456 -3.55 -92.09 28.73
C PHE A 456 -2.40 -91.14 28.46
N ALA A 457 -2.57 -90.30 27.44
CA ALA A 457 -1.69 -89.18 27.16
C ALA A 457 -2.48 -87.86 27.15
N THR A 458 -1.79 -86.76 27.45
CA THR A 458 -2.30 -85.39 27.37
C THR A 458 -1.31 -84.54 26.59
N ASP A 459 -1.82 -83.61 25.78
CA ASP A 459 -1.01 -82.60 25.12
C ASP A 459 -1.06 -81.29 25.92
N GLY A 460 0.06 -80.56 25.93
CA GLY A 460 0.20 -79.28 26.61
C GLY A 460 -0.43 -78.13 25.83
N ASP A 461 -0.56 -78.28 24.51
CA ASP A 461 -1.11 -77.24 23.66
C ASP A 461 -2.59 -76.97 24.01
N ALA A 462 -3.02 -75.71 24.18
CA ALA A 462 -4.43 -75.47 24.57
C ALA A 462 -5.40 -75.34 23.41
N ASP A 463 -4.94 -75.21 22.15
CA ASP A 463 -5.85 -75.28 21.00
C ASP A 463 -6.22 -76.73 20.64
N VAL A 464 -7.21 -77.26 21.36
CA VAL A 464 -7.82 -78.56 21.08
C VAL A 464 -8.69 -78.53 19.82
N ALA A 465 -9.16 -77.35 19.39
CA ALA A 465 -10.09 -77.21 18.29
C ALA A 465 -9.38 -77.38 16.93
N SER A 466 -8.19 -76.79 16.75
CA SER A 466 -7.37 -76.99 15.57
C SER A 466 -6.65 -78.34 15.55
N GLY A 467 -6.45 -78.96 16.72
CA GLY A 467 -5.91 -80.31 16.85
C GLY A 467 -4.57 -80.40 17.56
N ASN A 468 -3.92 -79.28 17.87
CA ASN A 468 -2.64 -79.22 18.59
C ASN A 468 -2.78 -79.87 19.98
N GLY A 469 -3.73 -79.40 20.77
CA GLY A 469 -4.01 -79.94 22.11
C GLY A 469 -4.71 -81.31 22.16
N ARG A 470 -5.04 -81.91 21.01
CA ARG A 470 -5.89 -83.11 20.94
C ARG A 470 -5.07 -84.33 20.58
N ILE A 471 -5.13 -85.37 21.41
CA ILE A 471 -4.57 -86.68 21.04
C ILE A 471 -5.27 -87.22 19.78
N GLY A 472 -4.50 -87.39 18.70
CA GLY A 472 -4.97 -87.90 17.43
C GLY A 472 -4.89 -89.42 17.35
N ARG A 473 -3.77 -90.01 17.79
CA ARG A 473 -3.52 -91.45 17.62
C ARG A 473 -2.61 -92.08 18.68
N TYR A 474 -2.93 -93.32 19.05
CA TYR A 474 -2.06 -94.22 19.83
C TYR A 474 -1.50 -95.36 18.96
N ASP A 475 -0.25 -95.73 19.19
CA ASP A 475 0.45 -96.78 18.45
C ASP A 475 1.30 -97.70 19.32
N ILE A 476 1.49 -98.93 18.84
CA ILE A 476 2.53 -99.83 19.36
C ILE A 476 3.77 -99.65 18.48
N VAL A 477 4.81 -99.01 19.03
CA VAL A 477 6.07 -98.75 18.31
C VAL A 477 7.10 -99.86 18.48
N TRP A 478 6.96 -100.67 19.53
CA TRP A 478 7.79 -101.84 19.74
C TRP A 478 7.05 -102.88 20.58
N SER A 479 7.34 -104.15 20.33
CA SER A 479 6.82 -105.27 21.11
C SER A 479 7.86 -106.38 21.20
N GLY A 480 7.86 -107.14 22.30
CA GLY A 480 8.59 -108.40 22.37
C GLY A 480 8.19 -109.37 21.25
N SER A 481 9.04 -110.37 20.97
CA SER A 481 8.79 -111.37 19.93
C SER A 481 7.43 -112.06 20.13
N GLY A 482 6.60 -112.09 19.09
CA GLY A 482 5.25 -112.71 19.13
C GLY A 482 4.17 -111.90 19.86
N VAL A 483 4.51 -110.85 20.60
CA VAL A 483 3.55 -110.08 21.41
C VAL A 483 2.54 -109.32 20.54
N SER A 484 2.96 -108.78 19.39
CA SER A 484 2.07 -108.02 18.49
C SER A 484 0.94 -108.85 17.86
N ALA A 485 1.07 -110.18 17.86
CA ALA A 485 0.01 -111.12 17.46
C ALA A 485 -0.98 -111.42 18.60
N LEU A 486 -0.56 -111.25 19.86
CA LEU A 486 -1.34 -111.59 21.05
C LEU A 486 -2.17 -110.42 21.57
N VAL A 487 -1.72 -109.17 21.38
CA VAL A 487 -2.40 -107.98 21.91
C VAL A 487 -2.48 -106.85 20.88
N GLY A 488 -3.49 -105.99 21.05
CA GLY A 488 -3.78 -104.85 20.19
C GLY A 488 -4.12 -103.60 20.97
N LEU A 489 -3.68 -102.45 20.45
CA LEU A 489 -4.00 -101.13 21.02
C LEU A 489 -5.03 -100.44 20.14
N ASN A 490 -6.11 -99.93 20.74
CA ASN A 490 -7.06 -99.10 20.01
C ASN A 490 -6.44 -97.72 19.75
N PRO A 491 -6.34 -97.29 18.47
CA PRO A 491 -5.63 -96.07 18.11
C PRO A 491 -6.31 -94.78 18.58
N THR A 492 -7.57 -94.80 18.99
CA THR A 492 -8.31 -93.60 19.42
C THR A 492 -8.50 -93.54 20.94
N THR A 493 -8.65 -94.68 21.59
CA THR A 493 -8.98 -94.75 23.02
C THR A 493 -7.81 -95.17 23.90
N GLY A 494 -6.70 -95.65 23.31
CA GLY A 494 -5.56 -96.16 24.09
C GLY A 494 -5.83 -97.47 24.84
N VAL A 495 -6.99 -98.13 24.59
CA VAL A 495 -7.36 -99.39 25.25
C VAL A 495 -6.60 -100.56 24.61
N LEU A 496 -5.89 -101.33 25.45
CA LEU A 496 -5.21 -102.57 25.08
C LEU A 496 -6.19 -103.75 25.19
N THR A 497 -6.19 -104.63 24.20
CA THR A 497 -7.10 -105.79 24.09
C THR A 497 -6.34 -107.05 23.66
N THR A 498 -6.84 -108.24 24.02
CA THR A 498 -6.33 -109.51 23.50
C THR A 498 -6.72 -109.70 22.03
N LYS A 499 -5.76 -110.08 21.17
CA LYS A 499 -5.98 -110.42 19.75
C LYS A 499 -6.04 -111.92 19.49
N ALA A 500 -5.45 -112.72 20.36
CA ALA A 500 -5.41 -114.17 20.28
C ALA A 500 -5.46 -114.78 21.70
N GLY A 501 -5.62 -116.10 21.79
CA GLY A 501 -5.50 -116.81 23.07
C GLY A 501 -4.10 -116.66 23.66
N LEU A 502 -4.03 -116.53 24.99
CA LEU A 502 -2.78 -116.28 25.72
C LEU A 502 -2.15 -117.56 26.31
N THR A 503 -2.80 -118.71 26.18
CA THR A 503 -2.30 -120.00 26.66
C THR A 503 -0.93 -120.33 26.07
N GLY A 504 0.08 -120.52 26.93
CA GLY A 504 1.46 -120.80 26.51
C GLY A 504 2.27 -119.58 26.08
N ALA A 505 1.74 -118.36 26.20
CA ALA A 505 2.50 -117.14 26.03
C ALA A 505 3.51 -116.92 27.18
N SER A 506 4.47 -116.01 26.97
CA SER A 506 5.40 -115.63 28.04
C SER A 506 4.66 -114.97 29.20
N ALA A 507 5.03 -115.29 30.45
CA ALA A 507 4.40 -114.73 31.66
C ALA A 507 4.39 -113.19 31.74
N LYS A 508 5.24 -112.52 30.94
CA LYS A 508 5.26 -111.06 30.79
C LYS A 508 5.31 -110.69 29.31
N LEU A 509 4.32 -109.93 28.86
CA LEU A 509 4.31 -109.27 27.56
C LEU A 509 4.78 -107.83 27.74
N VAL A 510 5.77 -107.40 26.95
CA VAL A 510 6.30 -106.03 27.02
C VAL A 510 6.10 -105.32 25.68
N LEU A 511 5.52 -104.13 25.75
CA LEU A 511 5.24 -103.23 24.63
C LEU A 511 5.83 -101.84 24.91
N GLN A 512 6.21 -101.11 23.88
CA GLN A 512 6.34 -99.66 23.93
C GLN A 512 5.26 -99.03 23.07
N VAL A 513 4.56 -98.06 23.66
CA VAL A 513 3.49 -97.31 22.99
C VAL A 513 3.90 -95.85 22.75
N SER A 514 3.36 -95.24 21.71
CA SER A 514 3.44 -93.80 21.43
C SER A 514 2.05 -93.18 21.34
N ALA A 515 1.98 -91.87 21.57
CA ALA A 515 0.83 -91.03 21.29
C ALA A 515 1.26 -89.90 20.34
N GLU A 516 0.38 -89.54 19.41
CA GLU A 516 0.52 -88.46 18.44
C GLU A 516 -0.68 -87.51 18.61
N ASP A 517 -0.45 -86.21 18.49
CA ASP A 517 -1.51 -85.21 18.45
C ASP A 517 -2.33 -85.32 17.14
N ALA A 518 -3.30 -84.42 16.97
CA ALA A 518 -4.12 -84.32 15.77
C ALA A 518 -3.73 -83.11 14.90
N ALA A 519 -2.54 -82.54 15.11
CA ALA A 519 -2.05 -81.36 14.43
C ALA A 519 -1.52 -81.68 13.01
N SER A 520 -1.14 -80.63 12.28
CA SER A 520 -0.49 -80.75 10.97
C SER A 520 0.64 -79.71 10.85
N PRO A 521 1.93 -80.11 10.93
CA PRO A 521 2.43 -81.47 11.12
C PRO A 521 2.16 -82.01 12.54
N VAL A 522 2.02 -83.33 12.67
CA VAL A 522 1.85 -83.99 13.97
C VAL A 522 3.13 -83.93 14.80
N SER A 523 3.00 -83.70 16.11
CA SER A 523 4.03 -83.96 17.10
C SER A 523 3.80 -85.33 17.74
N ALA A 524 4.86 -86.12 17.77
CA ALA A 524 4.82 -87.50 18.22
C ALA A 524 6.08 -87.82 19.01
N ARG A 525 6.09 -87.60 20.34
CA ARG A 525 7.16 -88.14 21.19
C ARG A 525 6.94 -88.00 22.69
N LEU A 526 6.52 -89.12 23.30
CA LEU A 526 6.97 -89.71 24.58
C LEU A 526 6.62 -91.21 24.50
N ARG A 527 7.53 -92.13 24.84
CA ARG A 527 7.27 -93.59 24.81
C ARG A 527 6.97 -94.06 26.22
N SER A 528 5.88 -94.80 26.41
CA SER A 528 5.59 -95.48 27.69
C SER A 528 5.73 -96.99 27.55
N THR A 529 6.24 -97.64 28.58
CA THR A 529 6.37 -99.10 28.61
C THR A 529 5.11 -99.73 29.17
N VAL A 530 4.48 -100.64 28.44
CA VAL A 530 3.34 -101.42 28.94
C VAL A 530 3.80 -102.84 29.22
N VAL A 531 3.63 -103.29 30.46
CA VAL A 531 3.89 -104.65 30.91
C VAL A 531 2.55 -105.32 31.22
N VAL A 532 2.29 -106.43 30.56
CA VAL A 532 1.11 -107.25 30.83
C VAL A 532 1.57 -108.57 31.43
N GLU A 533 1.15 -108.85 32.66
CA GLU A 533 1.36 -110.14 33.32
C GLU A 533 0.17 -111.07 33.01
N ILE A 534 0.48 -112.32 32.65
CA ILE A 534 -0.49 -113.36 32.25
C ILE A 534 -0.77 -114.34 33.40
#